data_AF-A0A372Q4A4-F1
#
_entry.id   AF-A0A372Q4A4-F1
#
_cell.length_a   1.000
_cell.length_b   1.000
_cell.length_c   1.000
_cell.angle_alpha   90.00
_cell.angle_beta   90.00
_cell.angle_gamma   90.00
#
_symmetry.space_group_name_H-M   'P 1'
#
loop_
_entity.id
_entity.type
_entity.pdbx_description
1 polymer ?
#
loop_
_entity_poly.entity_id
_entity_poly.type
_entity_poly.pdbx_seq_one_letter_code
_entity_poly.pdbx_strand_id
1 'polypeptide(L)'
;TNKTETLKGWRKHAADFRSKPGSYIISFAILHELTAIVPIPLVYIFLSSTGIQIPFPQQALDEGNKFINKVVTYYGYPPFNNGSRIALNAATSYAVVKAIMPLRIAACVWMTPWTAERIIGP
;
A
#
# COMPACT_ATOMS: atom_id res chain seq x y z
N THR A 1 -6.38 26.81 -42.60
CA THR A 1 -5.16 26.74 -41.77
C THR A 1 -5.51 26.23 -40.40
N ASN A 2 -5.58 24.92 -40.19
CA ASN A 2 -5.80 24.35 -38.85
C ASN A 2 -4.45 23.94 -38.28
N LYS A 3 -3.92 24.79 -37.40
CA LYS A 3 -2.70 24.55 -36.65
C LYS A 3 -3.04 23.44 -35.64
N THR A 4 -2.60 22.22 -35.89
CA THR A 4 -2.61 21.16 -34.88
C THR A 4 -1.68 21.61 -33.76
N GLU A 5 -2.25 22.23 -32.73
CA GLU A 5 -1.50 22.58 -31.53
C GLU A 5 -1.00 21.28 -30.90
N THR A 6 0.30 21.00 -31.07
CA THR A 6 0.96 19.87 -30.43
C THR A 6 0.99 20.13 -28.93
N LEU A 7 -0.01 19.61 -28.21
CA LEU A 7 -0.09 19.73 -26.75
C LEU A 7 1.14 19.07 -26.13
N LYS A 8 1.87 19.82 -25.29
CA LYS A 8 3.15 19.41 -24.70
C LYS A 8 3.01 19.22 -23.19
N GLY A 9 3.70 18.22 -22.64
CA GLY A 9 3.75 17.94 -21.19
C GLY A 9 2.40 17.50 -20.60
N TRP A 10 2.06 18.01 -19.42
CA TRP A 10 0.90 17.60 -18.63
C TRP A 10 -0.46 17.85 -19.31
N ARG A 11 -0.51 18.82 -20.23
CA ARG A 11 -1.70 19.15 -21.03
C ARG A 11 -2.06 18.04 -22.05
N LYS A 12 -1.06 17.29 -22.53
CA LYS A 12 -1.26 16.13 -23.41
C LYS A 12 -1.93 14.99 -22.64
N HIS A 13 -1.36 14.60 -21.51
CA HIS A 13 -1.91 13.53 -20.68
C HIS A 13 -3.34 13.82 -20.20
N ALA A 14 -3.65 15.08 -19.86
CA ALA A 14 -5.02 15.47 -19.52
C ALA A 14 -6.00 15.37 -20.70
N ALA A 15 -5.56 15.68 -21.92
CA ALA A 15 -6.36 15.53 -23.13
C ALA A 15 -6.56 14.05 -23.50
N ASP A 16 -5.51 13.22 -23.36
CA ASP A 16 -5.55 11.77 -23.61
C ASP A 16 -6.36 11.02 -22.55
N PHE A 17 -6.35 11.47 -21.30
CA PHE A 17 -7.22 10.94 -20.24
C PHE A 17 -8.70 11.12 -20.59
N ARG A 18 -9.06 12.30 -21.11
CA ARG A 18 -10.44 12.61 -21.51
C ARG A 18 -10.90 11.79 -22.72
N SER A 19 -9.99 11.41 -23.61
CA SER A 19 -10.30 10.60 -24.79
C SER A 19 -10.35 9.11 -24.49
N LYS A 20 -9.55 8.60 -23.53
CA LYS A 20 -9.47 7.18 -23.15
C LYS A 20 -9.46 6.96 -21.62
N PRO A 21 -10.58 7.24 -20.93
CA PRO A 21 -10.62 7.17 -19.45
C PRO A 21 -10.37 5.75 -18.92
N GLY A 22 -10.84 4.71 -19.63
CA GLY A 22 -10.68 3.32 -19.19
C GLY A 22 -9.22 2.86 -19.09
N SER A 23 -8.36 3.27 -20.03
CA SER A 23 -6.94 2.91 -20.04
C SER A 23 -6.20 3.43 -18.81
N TYR A 24 -6.49 4.66 -18.39
CA TYR A 24 -5.88 5.27 -17.21
C TYR A 24 -6.40 4.65 -15.92
N ILE A 25 -7.69 4.30 -15.84
CA ILE A 25 -8.26 3.60 -14.68
C ILE A 25 -7.63 2.22 -14.54
N ILE A 26 -7.50 1.45 -15.63
CA ILE A 26 -6.88 0.13 -15.62
C ILE A 26 -5.39 0.22 -15.25
N SER A 27 -4.67 1.19 -15.81
CA SER A 27 -3.26 1.45 -15.46
C SER A 27 -3.09 1.77 -13.98
N PHE A 28 -3.95 2.64 -13.45
CA PHE A 28 -3.95 3.00 -12.04
C PHE A 28 -4.25 1.78 -11.17
N ALA A 29 -5.25 0.96 -11.52
CA ALA A 29 -5.59 -0.25 -10.77
C ALA A 29 -4.43 -1.24 -10.74
N ILE A 30 -3.80 -1.54 -11.88
CA ILE A 30 -2.65 -2.45 -11.94
C ILE A 30 -1.50 -1.93 -11.08
N LEU A 31 -1.20 -0.63 -11.18
CA LEU A 31 -0.12 -0.02 -10.42
C LEU A 31 -0.44 0.05 -8.92
N HIS A 32 -1.70 0.28 -8.56
CA HIS A 32 -2.19 0.27 -7.19
C HIS A 32 -2.03 -1.10 -6.54
N GLU A 33 -2.37 -2.17 -7.27
CA GLU A 33 -2.22 -3.55 -6.79
C GLU A 33 -0.75 -3.96 -6.65
N LEU A 34 0.09 -3.61 -7.64
CA LEU A 34 1.53 -3.89 -7.58
C LEU A 34 2.18 -3.19 -6.37
N THR A 35 1.83 -1.92 -6.16
CA THR A 35 2.27 -1.15 -4.99
C THR A 35 1.57 -1.55 -3.70
N ALA A 36 0.55 -2.41 -3.71
CA ALA A 36 -0.01 -3.00 -2.50
C ALA A 36 0.78 -4.25 -2.06
N ILE A 37 1.26 -5.05 -3.02
CA ILE A 37 1.95 -6.32 -2.76
C ILE A 37 3.42 -6.10 -2.37
N VAL A 38 4.15 -5.26 -3.11
CA VAL A 38 5.61 -5.08 -2.95
C VAL A 38 6.01 -4.45 -1.60
N PRO A 39 5.30 -3.45 -1.04
CA PRO A 39 5.74 -2.81 0.20
C PRO A 39 5.59 -3.68 1.44
N ILE A 40 4.70 -4.68 1.44
CA ILE A 40 4.49 -5.55 2.60
C ILE A 40 5.78 -6.31 2.98
N PRO A 41 6.42 -7.09 2.09
CA PRO A 41 7.68 -7.75 2.39
C PRO A 41 8.83 -6.76 2.58
N LEU A 42 8.85 -5.64 1.83
CA LEU A 42 9.89 -4.63 1.95
C LEU A 42 9.90 -3.97 3.34
N VAL A 43 8.74 -3.55 3.82
CA VAL A 43 8.59 -2.98 5.17
C VAL A 43 8.87 -4.04 6.22
N TYR A 44 8.42 -5.28 6.06
CA TYR A 44 8.72 -6.37 6.99
C TYR A 44 10.24 -6.63 7.12
N ILE A 45 10.98 -6.69 6.00
CA ILE A 45 12.44 -6.85 5.99
C ILE A 45 13.13 -5.63 6.59
N PHE A 46 12.67 -4.42 6.26
CA PHE A 46 13.23 -3.19 6.81
C PHE A 46 13.03 -3.09 8.33
N LEU A 47 11.84 -3.40 8.83
CA LEU A 47 11.49 -3.35 10.25
C LEU A 47 12.22 -4.44 11.05
N SER A 48 12.36 -5.63 10.47
CA SER A 48 13.14 -6.72 11.08
C SER A 48 14.64 -6.42 11.09
N SER A 49 15.18 -5.78 10.06
CA SER A 49 16.60 -5.37 10.01
C SER A 49 16.93 -4.21 10.93
N THR A 50 16.00 -3.28 11.16
CA THR A 50 16.24 -2.08 11.99
C THR A 50 15.96 -2.34 13.46
N GLY A 51 15.30 -3.45 13.82
CA GLY A 51 15.04 -3.81 15.22
C GLY A 51 14.17 -2.80 15.96
N ILE A 52 13.50 -1.88 15.24
CA ILE A 52 12.67 -0.83 15.82
C ILE A 52 11.42 -1.49 16.41
N GLN A 53 11.43 -1.64 17.73
CA GLN A 53 10.24 -2.02 18.49
C GLN A 53 9.49 -0.73 18.77
N ILE A 54 8.35 -0.52 18.12
CA ILE A 54 7.49 0.61 18.47
C ILE A 54 7.04 0.41 19.92
N PRO A 55 7.35 1.34 20.84
CA PRO A 55 6.98 1.20 22.23
C PRO A 55 5.49 1.50 22.37
N PHE A 56 4.66 0.49 22.16
CA PHE A 56 3.26 0.60 22.53
C PHE A 56 3.15 0.66 24.05
N PRO A 57 2.23 1.48 24.59
CA PRO A 57 1.99 1.52 26.02
C PRO A 57 1.53 0.15 26.50
N GLN A 58 2.09 -0.33 27.61
CA GLN A 58 1.92 -1.70 28.10
C GLN A 58 0.43 -2.12 28.21
N GLN A 59 -0.44 -1.18 28.59
CA GLN A 59 -1.89 -1.37 28.62
C GLN A 59 -2.49 -1.83 27.27
N ALA A 60 -2.03 -1.29 26.14
CA ALA A 60 -2.50 -1.67 24.81
C ALA A 60 -1.99 -3.06 24.41
N LEU A 61 -0.81 -3.45 24.93
CA LEU A 61 -0.27 -4.80 24.78
C LEU A 61 -1.14 -5.81 25.52
N ASP A 62 -1.47 -5.50 26.77
CA ASP A 62 -2.19 -6.41 27.65
C ASP A 62 -3.66 -6.58 27.20
N GLU A 63 -4.32 -5.50 26.79
CA GLU A 63 -5.65 -5.55 26.21
C GLU A 63 -5.67 -6.29 24.86
N GLY A 64 -4.69 -6.01 24.00
CA GLY A 64 -4.53 -6.70 22.72
C GLY A 64 -4.34 -8.20 22.88
N ASN A 65 -3.48 -8.62 23.83
CA ASN A 65 -3.23 -10.03 24.12
C ASN A 65 -4.49 -10.73 24.63
N LYS A 66 -5.29 -10.06 25.47
CA LYS A 66 -6.55 -10.61 25.99
C LYS A 66 -7.58 -10.82 24.88
N PHE A 67 -7.68 -9.86 23.94
CA PHE A 67 -8.57 -9.98 22.79
C PHE A 67 -8.13 -11.09 21.82
N ILE A 68 -6.84 -11.10 21.45
CA ILE A 68 -6.28 -12.12 20.53
C ILE A 68 -6.44 -13.51 21.13
N ASN A 69 -6.09 -13.72 22.40
CA ASN A 69 -6.26 -15.02 23.05
C ASN A 69 -7.73 -15.45 23.10
N LYS A 70 -8.69 -14.52 23.27
CA LYS A 70 -10.12 -14.85 23.22
C LYS A 70 -10.55 -15.33 21.84
N VAL A 71 -10.07 -14.69 20.77
CA VAL A 71 -10.38 -15.08 19.39
C VAL A 71 -9.71 -16.41 19.04
N VAL A 72 -8.43 -16.55 19.35
CA VAL A 72 -7.61 -17.74 19.02
C VAL A 72 -8.16 -18.99 19.70
N THR A 73 -8.49 -18.88 21.00
CA THR A 73 -9.09 -20.00 21.75
C THR A 73 -10.51 -20.32 21.26
N TYR A 74 -11.28 -19.32 20.82
CA TYR A 74 -12.58 -19.52 20.20
C TYR A 74 -12.49 -20.35 18.90
N TYR A 75 -11.43 -20.16 18.11
CA TYR A 75 -11.17 -20.98 16.91
C TYR A 75 -10.46 -22.32 17.20
N GLY A 76 -10.26 -22.68 18.47
CA GLY A 76 -9.65 -23.96 18.86
C GLY A 76 -8.12 -24.01 18.77
N TYR A 77 -7.45 -22.87 18.59
CA TYR A 77 -5.99 -22.79 18.55
C TYR A 77 -5.40 -22.57 19.96
N PRO A 78 -4.19 -23.07 20.24
CA PRO A 78 -3.54 -22.86 21.52
C PRO A 78 -3.26 -21.37 21.76
N PRO A 79 -3.42 -20.87 23.00
CA PRO A 79 -3.09 -19.49 23.34
C PRO A 79 -1.60 -19.23 23.12
N PHE A 80 -1.25 -18.01 22.68
CA PHE A 80 0.13 -17.68 22.39
C PHE A 80 0.91 -17.50 23.71
N ASN A 81 1.88 -18.39 23.98
CA ASN A 81 2.74 -18.38 25.18
C ASN A 81 3.66 -17.14 25.24
N ASN A 82 4.15 -16.68 24.07
CA ASN A 82 4.94 -15.44 23.89
C ASN A 82 4.11 -14.33 23.22
N GLY A 83 2.87 -14.16 23.69
CA GLY A 83 1.71 -13.72 22.92
C GLY A 83 1.52 -12.25 22.57
N SER A 84 2.55 -11.45 22.33
CA SER A 84 2.34 -10.05 21.90
C SER A 84 3.25 -9.62 20.75
N ARG A 85 4.54 -9.93 20.83
CA ARG A 85 5.55 -9.31 19.95
C ARG A 85 5.36 -9.69 18.48
N ILE A 86 4.98 -10.92 18.15
CA ILE A 86 4.79 -11.33 16.75
C ILE A 86 3.54 -10.68 16.14
N ALA A 87 2.38 -10.82 16.79
CA ALA A 87 1.13 -10.23 16.31
C ALA A 87 1.24 -8.70 16.23
N LEU A 88 1.95 -8.10 17.18
CA LEU A 88 2.17 -6.67 17.23
C LEU A 88 3.20 -6.18 16.22
N ASN A 89 4.28 -6.92 15.97
CA ASN A 89 5.21 -6.61 14.89
C ASN A 89 4.51 -6.69 13.53
N ALA A 90 3.61 -7.66 13.35
CA ALA A 90 2.77 -7.77 12.16
C ALA A 90 1.80 -6.58 12.05
N ALA A 91 1.09 -6.23 13.13
CA ALA A 91 0.19 -5.08 13.17
C ALA A 91 0.94 -3.76 12.92
N THR A 92 2.15 -3.63 13.46
CA THR A 92 3.03 -2.48 13.27
C THR A 92 3.48 -2.36 11.83
N SER A 93 3.94 -3.46 11.22
CA SER A 93 4.33 -3.49 9.82
C SER A 93 3.16 -3.07 8.93
N TYR A 94 1.97 -3.61 9.18
CA TYR A 94 0.75 -3.19 8.47
C TYR A 94 0.42 -1.71 8.71
N ALA A 95 0.54 -1.20 9.94
CA ALA A 95 0.30 0.20 10.25
C ALA A 95 1.30 1.13 9.54
N VAL A 96 2.57 0.75 9.43
CA VAL A 96 3.59 1.49 8.68
C VAL A 96 3.27 1.49 7.19
N VAL A 97 2.91 0.34 6.61
CA VAL A 97 2.43 0.25 5.22
C VAL A 97 1.22 1.16 5.00
N LYS A 98 0.31 1.20 5.98
CA LYS A 98 -0.87 2.09 5.96
C LYS A 98 -0.49 3.57 6.05
N ALA A 99 0.49 3.92 6.87
CA ALA A 99 0.98 5.29 7.02
C ALA A 99 1.61 5.82 5.72
N ILE A 100 2.21 4.94 4.91
CA ILE A 100 2.80 5.29 3.61
C ILE A 100 1.72 5.39 2.50
N MET A 101 0.45 5.04 2.76
CA MET A 101 -0.62 5.09 1.74
C MET A 101 -0.74 6.42 0.98
N PRO A 102 -0.65 7.61 1.60
CA PRO A 102 -0.75 8.88 0.86
C PRO A 102 0.36 9.01 -0.19
N LEU A 103 1.57 8.61 0.17
CA LEU A 103 2.74 8.60 -0.71
C LEU A 103 2.55 7.57 -1.83
N ARG A 104 1.93 6.43 -1.53
CA ARG A 104 1.54 5.39 -2.49
C ARG A 104 0.56 5.92 -3.54
N ILE A 105 -0.50 6.60 -3.11
CA ILE A 105 -1.48 7.19 -4.03
C ILE A 105 -0.82 8.27 -4.89
N ALA A 106 0.00 9.14 -4.30
CA ALA A 106 0.72 10.18 -5.04
C ALA A 106 1.67 9.59 -6.11
N ALA A 107 2.46 8.58 -5.74
CA ALA A 107 3.34 7.88 -6.67
C ALA A 107 2.55 7.18 -7.79
N CYS A 108 1.46 6.49 -7.45
CA CYS A 108 0.60 5.85 -8.44
C CYS A 108 0.00 6.85 -9.43
N VAL A 109 -0.53 7.98 -8.96
CA VAL A 109 -1.09 9.03 -9.83
C VAL A 109 -0.02 9.61 -10.75
N TRP A 110 1.19 9.84 -10.24
CA TRP A 110 2.30 10.36 -11.04
C TRP A 110 2.78 9.37 -12.11
N MET A 111 2.82 8.08 -11.80
CA MET A 111 3.24 7.04 -12.74
C MET A 111 2.15 6.56 -13.70
N THR A 112 0.87 6.78 -13.39
CA THR A 112 -0.27 6.37 -14.24
C THR A 112 -0.14 6.82 -15.71
N PRO A 113 0.23 8.07 -16.06
CA PRO A 113 0.39 8.47 -17.47
C PRO A 113 1.50 7.67 -18.19
N TRP A 114 2.62 7.39 -17.52
CA TRP A 114 3.70 6.58 -18.10
C TRP A 114 3.26 5.12 -18.32
N THR A 115 2.58 4.54 -17.35
CA THR A 115 2.07 3.17 -17.41
C THR A 115 0.98 3.02 -18.48
N ALA A 116 0.10 4.01 -18.61
CA ALA A 116 -0.96 4.03 -19.62
C ALA A 116 -0.39 4.08 -21.04
N GLU A 117 0.65 4.90 -21.26
CA GLU A 117 1.33 4.98 -22.56
C GLU A 117 2.14 3.72 -22.90
N ARG A 118 2.71 3.01 -21.90
CA ARG A 118 3.67 1.92 -22.15
C ARG A 118 3.12 0.50 -22.00
N ILE A 119 2.03 0.30 -21.25
CA ILE A 119 1.44 -1.03 -21.00
C ILE A 119 0.12 -1.23 -21.75
N ILE A 120 -0.73 -0.19 -21.84
CA ILE A 120 -2.08 -0.32 -22.42
C ILE A 120 -2.23 0.43 -23.75
N GLY A 121 -1.41 1.45 -24.01
CA GLY A 121 -1.27 2.02 -25.35
C GLY A 121 -0.58 1.04 -26.30
N PRO A 122 -0.96 0.98 -27.59
CA PRO A 122 -0.04 0.54 -28.63
C PRO A 122 1.15 1.49 -28.77
#